data_AF-A0A2W6URJ3-F1
#
_entry.id   AF-A0A2W6URJ3-F1
#
_cell.length_a   1.000
_cell.length_b   1.000
_cell.length_c   1.000
_cell.angle_alpha   90.00
_cell.angle_beta   90.00
_cell.angle_gamma   90.00
#
_symmetry.space_group_name_H-M   'P 1'
#
loop_
_entity.id
_entity.type
_entity.pdbx_description
1 polymer ?
#
loop_
_entity_poly.entity_id
_entity_poly.type
_entity_poly.pdbx_seq_one_letter_code
_entity_poly.pdbx_strand_id
1 'polypeptide(L)'
;FGAFVRVADGIEGLVHISELSGKHVELAEQVVSVGEEVFVKVIDIDLERRRISLSLKQANDSVDPFGTEFDPALYGMVTEYDENGEYKYPEGFDSVSGVWLEGFDAQREKWEQEYAAAQARWEAHKAQVAKTLEAEATAAADFGGSAFTSEQAGSGTLADDEALAALREKLSGR
;
A
#
# COMPACT_ATOMS: atom_id res chain seq x y z
N PHE A 1 22.28 -3.34 -7.79
CA PHE A 1 21.57 -3.96 -8.93
C PHE A 1 20.21 -4.42 -8.43
N GLY A 2 19.11 -4.05 -9.11
CA GLY A 2 17.74 -4.17 -8.58
C GLY A 2 16.94 -5.37 -9.11
N ALA A 3 15.63 -5.20 -9.29
CA ALA A 3 14.70 -6.25 -9.73
C ALA A 3 14.05 -5.92 -11.09
N PHE A 4 13.80 -6.94 -11.92
CA PHE A 4 13.03 -6.80 -13.15
C PHE A 4 11.58 -7.22 -12.90
N VAL A 5 10.64 -6.36 -13.28
CA VAL A 5 9.20 -6.60 -13.11
C VAL A 5 8.53 -6.54 -14.47
N ARG A 6 7.74 -7.55 -14.81
CA ARG A 6 6.95 -7.56 -16.04
C ARG A 6 5.63 -6.84 -15.78
N VAL A 7 5.39 -5.74 -16.49
CA VAL A 7 4.18 -4.91 -16.30
C VAL A 7 3.09 -5.30 -17.30
N ALA A 8 3.47 -5.57 -18.55
CA ALA A 8 2.56 -5.99 -19.62
C ALA A 8 3.29 -6.87 -20.65
N ASP A 9 2.55 -7.43 -21.61
CA ASP A 9 3.12 -8.29 -22.65
C ASP A 9 4.18 -7.52 -23.48
N GLY A 10 5.43 -7.98 -23.38
CA GLY A 10 6.57 -7.34 -24.05
C GLY A 10 7.04 -6.01 -23.44
N ILE A 11 6.59 -5.66 -22.23
CA ILE A 11 7.05 -4.48 -21.48
C ILE A 11 7.65 -4.92 -20.14
N GLU A 12 8.95 -4.67 -20.00
CA GLU A 12 9.71 -4.96 -18.80
C GLU A 12 10.11 -3.65 -18.12
N GLY A 13 9.88 -3.60 -16.81
CA GLY A 13 10.32 -2.53 -15.96
C GLY A 13 11.48 -2.94 -15.07
N LEU A 14 12.30 -1.96 -14.68
CA LEU A 14 13.40 -2.13 -13.75
C LEU A 14 13.12 -1.34 -12.49
N VAL A 15 13.13 -2.04 -11.35
CA VAL A 15 13.14 -1.43 -10.03
C VAL A 15 14.59 -1.32 -9.59
N HIS A 16 15.06 -0.12 -9.27
CA HIS A 16 16.41 0.06 -8.76
C HIS A 16 16.52 -0.46 -7.32
N ILE A 17 17.69 -0.93 -6.89
CA ILE A 17 17.86 -1.49 -5.53
C ILE A 17 17.54 -0.46 -4.42
N SER A 18 17.86 0.81 -4.68
CA SER A 18 17.52 1.93 -3.79
C SER A 18 16.03 2.27 -3.77
N GLU A 19 15.28 1.79 -4.75
CA GLU A 19 13.83 1.99 -4.90
C GLU A 19 13.04 0.74 -4.44
N LEU A 20 13.71 -0.32 -3.98
CA LEU A 20 13.05 -1.51 -3.43
C LEU A 20 12.56 -1.29 -2.00
N SER A 21 13.33 -0.60 -1.16
CA SER A 21 12.96 -0.31 0.23
C SER A 21 13.67 0.97 0.69
N GLY A 22 13.15 1.60 1.75
CA GLY A 22 13.83 2.72 2.41
C GLY A 22 15.13 2.32 3.13
N LYS A 23 15.39 1.01 3.27
CA LYS A 23 16.56 0.46 3.97
C LYS A 23 17.70 0.08 3.04
N HIS A 24 18.87 -0.17 3.64
CA HIS A 24 20.00 -0.74 2.93
C HIS A 24 19.68 -2.20 2.56
N VAL A 25 19.41 -2.42 1.29
CA VAL A 25 19.20 -3.75 0.70
C VAL A 25 20.43 -4.06 -0.15
N GLU A 26 21.04 -5.22 0.09
CA GLU A 26 22.19 -5.70 -0.70
C GLU A 26 21.74 -6.54 -1.89
N LEU A 27 20.64 -7.28 -1.73
CA LEU A 27 20.10 -8.23 -2.70
C LEU A 27 18.60 -8.02 -2.86
N ALA A 28 18.13 -7.89 -4.10
CA ALA A 28 16.70 -7.72 -4.39
C ALA A 28 15.84 -8.88 -3.87
N GLU A 29 16.39 -10.09 -3.85
CA GLU A 29 15.74 -11.32 -3.38
C GLU A 29 15.32 -11.28 -1.89
N GLN A 30 15.89 -10.35 -1.10
CA GLN A 30 15.48 -10.15 0.29
C GLN A 30 14.13 -9.42 0.42
N VAL A 31 13.75 -8.64 -0.60
CA VAL A 31 12.54 -7.82 -0.60
C VAL A 31 11.46 -8.43 -1.49
N VAL A 32 11.86 -9.00 -2.63
CA VAL A 32 10.93 -9.51 -3.65
C VAL A 32 11.34 -10.91 -4.09
N SER A 33 10.35 -11.79 -4.25
CA SER A 33 10.57 -13.15 -4.79
C SER A 33 10.21 -13.23 -6.27
N VAL A 34 10.89 -14.11 -7.02
CA VAL A 34 10.53 -14.37 -8.42
C VAL A 34 9.14 -15.01 -8.49
N GLY A 35 8.24 -14.36 -9.24
CA GLY A 35 6.84 -14.80 -9.37
C GLY A 35 5.88 -14.18 -8.35
N GLU A 36 6.36 -13.32 -7.45
CA GLU A 36 5.51 -12.53 -6.56
C GLU A 36 4.87 -11.36 -7.33
N GLU A 37 3.57 -11.16 -7.11
CA GLU A 37 2.86 -9.99 -7.63
C GLU A 37 3.07 -8.81 -6.68
N VAL A 38 3.67 -7.74 -7.20
CA VAL A 38 4.01 -6.55 -6.41
C VAL A 38 3.43 -5.29 -7.05
N PHE A 39 2.91 -4.40 -6.22
CA PHE A 39 2.45 -3.07 -6.61
C PHE A 39 3.63 -2.12 -6.62
N VAL A 40 3.89 -1.52 -7.78
CA VAL A 40 5.02 -0.61 -8.02
C VAL A 40 4.53 0.65 -8.69
N LYS A 41 5.20 1.77 -8.40
CA LYS A 41 4.90 3.08 -8.99
C LYS A 41 5.79 3.30 -10.19
N VAL A 42 5.21 3.76 -11.29
CA VAL A 42 5.97 4.18 -12.47
C VAL A 42 6.59 5.54 -12.18
N ILE A 43 7.92 5.62 -12.27
CA ILE A 43 8.67 6.86 -12.04
C ILE A 43 9.11 7.50 -13.36
N ASP A 44 9.45 6.69 -14.36
CA ASP A 44 9.95 7.17 -15.64
C ASP A 44 9.67 6.13 -16.73
N ILE A 45 9.41 6.60 -17.95
CA ILE A 45 9.09 5.76 -19.10
C ILE A 45 10.03 6.13 -20.25
N ASP A 46 10.88 5.18 -20.64
CA ASP A 46 11.76 5.31 -21.80
C ASP A 46 11.12 4.59 -22.99
N LEU A 47 10.44 5.37 -23.84
CA LEU A 47 9.76 4.87 -25.03
C LEU A 47 10.76 4.43 -26.12
N GLU A 48 11.94 5.04 -26.18
CA GLU A 48 12.98 4.71 -27.18
C GLU A 48 13.56 3.32 -26.93
N ARG A 49 13.80 3.00 -25.66
CA ARG A 49 14.35 1.69 -25.24
C ARG A 49 13.29 0.70 -24.80
N ARG A 50 12.00 1.09 -24.80
CA ARG A 50 10.85 0.30 -24.34
C ARG A 50 11.04 -0.22 -22.91
N ARG A 51 11.58 0.62 -22.03
CA ARG A 51 11.87 0.30 -20.62
C ARG A 51 11.10 1.22 -19.70
N ILE A 52 10.63 0.69 -18.58
CA ILE A 52 9.95 1.47 -17.56
C ILE A 52 10.80 1.44 -16.29
N SER A 53 11.03 2.60 -15.69
CA SER A 53 11.64 2.66 -14.36
C SER A 53 10.52 2.63 -13.33
N LEU A 54 10.66 1.73 -12.35
CA LEU A 54 9.64 1.43 -11.36
C LEU A 54 10.21 1.64 -9.95
N SER A 55 9.35 1.96 -8.99
CA SER A 55 9.70 2.13 -7.59
C SER A 55 8.70 1.43 -6.69
N LEU A 56 9.17 0.49 -5.87
CA LEU A 56 8.38 -0.18 -4.84
C LEU A 56 8.23 0.74 -3.63
N LYS A 57 9.33 1.39 -3.24
CA LYS A 57 9.37 2.34 -2.12
C LYS A 57 8.36 3.47 -2.33
N GLN A 58 8.34 4.10 -3.49
CA GLN A 58 7.41 5.21 -3.73
C GLN A 58 5.97 4.72 -3.84
N ALA A 59 5.72 3.48 -4.27
CA ALA A 59 4.37 2.90 -4.23
C ALA A 59 3.89 2.78 -2.78
N ASN A 60 4.74 2.21 -1.93
CA ASN A 60 4.44 2.06 -0.51
C ASN A 60 4.29 3.42 0.21
N ASP A 61 5.12 4.40 -0.11
CA ASP A 61 5.06 5.75 0.48
C ASP A 61 3.83 6.55 0.02
N SER A 62 3.35 6.28 -1.20
CA SER A 62 2.15 6.92 -1.73
C SER A 62 0.85 6.40 -1.10
N VAL A 63 0.89 5.28 -0.36
CA VAL A 63 -0.29 4.65 0.22
C VAL A 63 -0.10 4.46 1.71
N ASP A 64 -0.88 5.19 2.49
CA ASP A 64 -0.93 4.98 3.92
C ASP A 64 -1.72 3.70 4.24
N PRO A 65 -1.12 2.70 4.91
CA PRO A 65 -1.80 1.44 5.22
C PRO A 65 -2.92 1.62 6.26
N PHE A 66 -2.89 2.71 7.02
CA PHE A 66 -3.92 3.11 7.98
C PHE A 66 -4.87 4.16 7.42
N GLY A 67 -4.66 4.58 6.16
CA GLY A 67 -5.41 5.60 5.49
C GLY A 67 -6.81 5.11 5.13
N THR A 68 -7.79 6.01 5.28
CA THR A 68 -9.16 5.77 4.81
C THR A 68 -9.38 6.21 3.37
N GLU A 69 -8.40 6.90 2.77
CA GLU A 69 -8.45 7.33 1.36
C GLU A 69 -8.19 6.14 0.44
N PHE A 70 -9.28 5.59 -0.09
CA PHE A 70 -9.28 4.71 -1.24
C PHE A 70 -9.60 5.57 -2.46
N ASP A 71 -8.66 5.67 -3.40
CA ASP A 71 -8.91 6.28 -4.70
C ASP A 71 -9.15 5.16 -5.73
N PRO A 72 -10.41 4.86 -6.07
CA PRO A 72 -10.70 3.74 -6.95
C PRO A 72 -10.09 3.89 -8.35
N ALA A 73 -9.97 5.13 -8.85
CA ALA A 73 -9.40 5.38 -10.18
C ALA A 73 -7.97 4.81 -10.29
N LEU A 74 -7.19 4.90 -9.20
CA LEU A 74 -5.83 4.40 -9.13
C LEU A 74 -5.74 2.87 -9.21
N TYR A 75 -6.82 2.16 -8.86
CA TYR A 75 -6.88 0.69 -8.81
C TYR A 75 -7.69 0.07 -9.96
N GLY A 76 -7.90 0.84 -11.03
CA GLY A 76 -8.41 0.34 -12.30
C GLY A 76 -9.92 0.41 -12.46
N MET A 77 -10.61 1.25 -11.69
CA MET A 77 -12.00 1.60 -11.99
C MET A 77 -12.02 2.74 -13.00
N VAL A 78 -12.80 2.59 -14.06
CA VAL A 78 -12.97 3.67 -15.04
C VAL A 78 -13.77 4.79 -14.38
N THR A 79 -13.07 5.83 -13.94
CA THR A 79 -13.70 7.05 -13.49
C THR A 79 -13.84 7.97 -14.69
N GLU A 80 -15.01 7.96 -15.33
CA GLU A 80 -15.35 9.03 -16.26
C GLU A 80 -15.53 10.31 -15.44
N TYR A 81 -14.89 11.39 -15.87
CA TYR A 81 -15.14 12.73 -15.35
C TYR A 81 -15.90 13.52 -16.43
N ASP A 82 -16.88 14.32 -16.03
CA ASP A 82 -17.60 15.18 -16.95
C ASP A 82 -16.72 16.37 -17.43
N GLU A 83 -17.26 17.20 -18.32
CA GLU A 83 -16.55 18.39 -18.84
C GLU A 83 -16.23 19.44 -17.75
N ASN A 84 -16.81 19.32 -16.56
CA ASN A 84 -16.56 20.18 -15.40
C ASN A 84 -15.55 19.57 -14.42
N GLY A 85 -15.04 18.36 -14.69
CA GLY A 85 -14.14 17.62 -13.81
C GLY A 85 -14.84 16.91 -12.65
N GLU A 86 -16.16 16.77 -12.69
CA GLU A 86 -16.93 16.06 -11.67
C GLU A 86 -17.06 14.58 -12.02
N TYR A 87 -17.01 13.71 -11.01
CA TYR A 87 -17.06 12.26 -11.20
C TYR A 87 -18.42 11.83 -11.78
N LYS A 88 -18.40 11.22 -12.96
CA LYS A 88 -19.57 10.66 -13.61
C LYS A 88 -19.84 9.28 -13.02
N TYR A 89 -20.89 9.23 -12.21
CA TYR A 89 -21.41 7.99 -11.67
C TYR A 89 -21.87 7.04 -12.80
N PRO A 90 -21.77 5.72 -12.59
CA PRO A 90 -22.18 4.74 -13.58
C PRO A 90 -23.66 4.89 -13.97
N GLU A 91 -23.98 4.54 -15.21
CA GLU A 91 -25.34 4.58 -15.75
C GLU A 91 -26.29 3.75 -14.87
N GLY A 92 -27.33 4.40 -14.33
CA GLY A 92 -28.27 3.77 -13.39
C GLY A 92 -28.03 4.10 -11.91
N PHE A 93 -26.93 4.79 -11.56
CA PHE A 93 -26.73 5.33 -10.21
C PHE A 93 -27.18 6.79 -10.16
N ASP A 94 -28.18 7.07 -9.32
CA ASP A 94 -28.66 8.43 -9.10
C ASP A 94 -27.73 9.15 -8.10
N SER A 95 -26.91 10.07 -8.58
CA SER A 95 -25.92 10.79 -7.76
C SER A 95 -26.55 11.69 -6.70
N VAL A 96 -27.79 12.13 -6.91
CA VAL A 96 -28.54 12.99 -5.98
C VAL A 96 -29.14 12.17 -4.83
N SER A 97 -29.67 10.99 -5.14
CA SER A 97 -30.37 10.12 -4.19
C SER A 97 -29.46 9.05 -3.59
N GLY A 98 -28.26 8.85 -4.16
CA GLY A 98 -27.28 7.85 -3.72
C GLY A 98 -27.75 6.41 -3.90
N VAL A 99 -28.71 6.16 -4.79
CA VAL A 99 -29.34 4.84 -4.99
C VAL A 99 -29.32 4.43 -6.45
N TRP A 100 -29.25 3.11 -6.67
CA TRP A 100 -29.40 2.52 -7.99
C TRP A 100 -30.86 2.51 -8.42
N LEU A 101 -31.11 2.91 -9.67
CA LEU A 101 -32.41 2.84 -10.32
C LEU A 101 -32.83 1.38 -10.56
N GLU A 102 -34.12 1.10 -10.41
CA GLU A 102 -34.71 -0.22 -10.64
C GLU A 102 -34.55 -0.63 -12.11
N GLY A 103 -34.04 -1.83 -12.38
CA GLY A 103 -33.77 -2.35 -13.73
C GLY A 103 -32.33 -2.18 -14.23
N PHE A 104 -31.46 -1.54 -13.45
CA PHE A 104 -30.01 -1.43 -13.73
C PHE A 104 -29.19 -2.44 -12.90
N ASP A 105 -29.79 -3.55 -12.47
CA ASP A 105 -29.13 -4.57 -11.63
C ASP A 105 -27.87 -5.16 -12.28
N ALA A 106 -27.84 -5.30 -13.61
CA ALA A 106 -26.66 -5.80 -14.32
C ALA A 106 -25.51 -4.77 -14.34
N GLN A 107 -25.83 -3.48 -14.43
CA GLN A 107 -24.87 -2.38 -14.34
C GLN A 107 -24.35 -2.24 -12.92
N ARG A 108 -25.25 -2.34 -11.92
CA ARG A 108 -24.89 -2.40 -10.51
C ARG A 108 -23.93 -3.55 -10.24
N GLU A 109 -24.27 -4.76 -10.68
CA GLU A 109 -23.46 -5.95 -10.43
C GLU A 109 -22.08 -5.83 -11.10
N LYS A 110 -22.00 -5.31 -12.34
CA LYS A 110 -20.71 -5.04 -12.99
C LYS A 110 -19.88 -4.01 -12.23
N TRP A 111 -20.50 -2.90 -11.83
CA TRP A 111 -19.83 -1.86 -11.08
C TRP A 111 -19.37 -2.36 -9.71
N GLU A 112 -20.19 -3.15 -9.01
CA GLU A 112 -19.83 -3.81 -7.76
C GLU A 112 -18.67 -4.80 -7.94
N GLN A 113 -18.63 -5.54 -9.05
CA GLN A 113 -17.51 -6.44 -9.38
C GLN A 113 -16.22 -5.67 -9.65
N GLU A 114 -16.28 -4.58 -10.42
CA GLU A 114 -15.12 -3.71 -10.68
C GLU A 114 -14.65 -3.02 -9.39
N TYR A 115 -15.59 -2.57 -8.56
CA TYR A 115 -15.32 -2.01 -7.24
C TYR A 115 -14.67 -3.01 -6.31
N ALA A 116 -15.24 -4.22 -6.20
CA ALA A 116 -14.67 -5.29 -5.40
C ALA A 116 -13.27 -5.67 -5.89
N ALA A 117 -13.03 -5.72 -7.21
CA ALA A 117 -11.72 -5.99 -7.77
C ALA A 117 -10.71 -4.88 -7.45
N ALA A 118 -11.10 -3.61 -7.55
CA ALA A 118 -10.26 -2.48 -7.21
C ALA A 118 -9.98 -2.39 -5.71
N GLN A 119 -10.99 -2.65 -4.88
CA GLN A 119 -10.83 -2.75 -3.43
C GLN A 119 -9.88 -3.89 -3.07
N ALA A 120 -10.00 -5.06 -3.69
CA ALA A 120 -9.07 -6.17 -3.48
C ALA A 120 -7.62 -5.79 -3.87
N ARG A 121 -7.42 -5.04 -4.95
CA ARG A 121 -6.08 -4.52 -5.32
C ARG A 121 -5.56 -3.52 -4.30
N TRP A 122 -6.41 -2.63 -3.78
CA TRP A 122 -6.02 -1.69 -2.74
C TRP A 122 -5.68 -2.39 -1.42
N GLU A 123 -6.47 -3.38 -1.00
CA GLU A 123 -6.18 -4.19 0.18
C GLU A 123 -4.89 -4.97 0.01
N ALA A 124 -4.63 -5.53 -1.18
CA ALA A 124 -3.37 -6.19 -1.48
C ALA A 124 -2.18 -5.21 -1.44
N HIS A 125 -2.35 -3.99 -1.96
CA HIS A 125 -1.32 -2.95 -1.87
C HIS A 125 -1.08 -2.52 -0.42
N LYS A 126 -2.14 -2.29 0.38
CA LYS A 126 -2.01 -2.02 1.83
C LYS A 126 -1.31 -3.16 2.57
N ALA A 127 -1.65 -4.40 2.25
CA ALA A 127 -0.99 -5.57 2.82
C ALA A 127 0.50 -5.60 2.47
N GLN A 128 0.87 -5.24 1.23
CA GLN A 128 2.27 -5.07 0.82
C GLN A 128 2.98 -3.97 1.64
N VAL A 129 2.34 -2.82 1.82
CA VAL A 129 2.91 -1.72 2.63
C VAL A 129 3.08 -2.15 4.09
N ALA A 130 2.07 -2.78 4.69
CA ALA A 130 2.12 -3.28 6.05
C ALA A 130 3.21 -4.35 6.24
N LYS A 131 3.31 -5.32 5.30
CA LYS A 131 4.38 -6.33 5.29
C LYS A 131 5.76 -5.69 5.21
N THR A 132 5.90 -4.65 4.38
CA THR A 132 7.17 -3.90 4.25
C THR A 132 7.50 -3.19 5.57
N LEU A 133 6.54 -2.48 6.17
CA LEU A 133 6.73 -1.79 7.45
C LEU A 133 7.06 -2.74 8.61
N GLU A 134 6.42 -3.92 8.67
CA GLU A 134 6.72 -4.94 9.68
C GLU A 134 8.11 -5.55 9.48
N ALA A 135 8.49 -5.86 8.24
CA ALA A 135 9.85 -6.31 7.92
C ALA A 135 10.89 -5.24 8.28
N GLU A 136 10.56 -3.96 8.06
CA GLU A 136 11.36 -2.84 8.49
C GLU A 136 11.41 -2.71 10.02
N ALA A 137 10.30 -2.84 10.75
CA ALA A 137 10.31 -2.81 12.21
C ALA A 137 11.16 -3.95 12.80
N THR A 138 11.01 -5.17 12.27
CA THR A 138 11.75 -6.37 12.70
C THR A 138 13.25 -6.22 12.45
N ALA A 139 13.65 -5.78 11.25
CA ALA A 139 15.06 -5.57 10.95
C ALA A 139 15.71 -4.44 11.77
N ALA A 140 14.93 -3.44 12.20
CA ALA A 140 15.44 -2.40 13.10
C ALA A 140 15.72 -2.92 14.52
N ALA A 141 14.93 -3.91 14.99
CA ALA A 141 15.18 -4.57 16.27
C ALA A 141 16.47 -5.42 16.27
N ASP A 142 16.80 -6.05 15.14
CA ASP A 142 17.98 -6.91 14.99
C ASP A 142 19.31 -6.11 15.00
N PHE A 143 19.33 -4.92 14.40
CA PHE A 143 20.52 -4.04 14.41
C PHE A 143 20.73 -3.28 15.74
N GLY A 144 19.84 -3.42 16.72
CA GLY A 144 20.01 -2.91 18.09
C GLY A 144 20.90 -3.78 18.98
N GLY A 145 21.34 -4.95 18.50
CA GLY A 145 22.04 -5.97 19.30
C GLY A 145 23.56 -5.91 19.35
N SER A 146 24.22 -4.88 18.78
CA SER A 146 25.69 -4.83 18.75
C SER A 146 26.26 -3.43 18.97
N ALA A 147 26.15 -2.92 20.20
CA ALA A 147 27.11 -1.97 20.73
C ALA A 147 27.21 -2.08 22.26
N PHE A 148 28.35 -2.63 22.70
CA PHE A 148 28.96 -2.57 24.03
C PHE A 148 28.23 -3.21 25.21
N THR A 149 28.72 -4.41 25.55
CA THR A 149 28.92 -4.81 26.93
C THR A 149 29.74 -3.74 27.66
N SER A 150 29.10 -3.00 28.55
CA SER A 150 29.76 -2.50 29.74
C SER A 150 28.76 -2.62 30.88
N GLU A 151 29.12 -3.51 31.79
CA GLU A 151 28.42 -3.88 33.00
C GLU A 151 28.12 -2.65 33.87
N GLN A 152 26.85 -2.26 34.00
CA GLN A 152 26.40 -1.48 35.16
C GLN A 152 24.92 -1.73 35.47
N ALA A 153 24.71 -2.23 36.68
CA ALA A 153 23.45 -2.64 37.27
C ALA A 153 22.36 -1.54 37.28
N GLY A 154 21.11 -1.99 37.16
CA GLY A 154 20.00 -1.35 37.87
C GLY A 154 18.72 -1.13 37.08
N SER A 155 17.67 -1.83 37.53
CA SER A 155 16.27 -1.37 37.56
C SER A 155 15.47 -1.41 36.25
N GLY A 156 14.46 -2.28 36.25
CA GLY A 156 13.41 -2.32 35.25
C GLY A 156 12.62 -1.01 35.17
N THR A 157 12.25 -0.65 33.94
CA THR A 157 11.46 0.53 33.57
C THR A 157 10.04 0.04 33.24
N LEU A 158 9.02 0.10 34.10
CA LEU A 158 8.21 1.27 34.49
C LEU A 158 7.53 2.05 33.33
N ALA A 159 7.54 1.55 32.09
CA ALA A 159 6.87 2.21 30.97
C ALA A 159 5.43 1.74 30.71
N ASP A 160 5.00 0.60 31.29
CA ASP A 160 3.71 0.00 30.96
C ASP A 160 2.59 0.27 32.00
N ASP A 161 2.91 0.69 33.23
CA ASP A 161 1.93 0.72 34.34
C ASP A 161 1.04 1.99 34.32
N GLU A 162 1.58 3.15 33.89
CA GLU A 162 0.82 4.41 33.85
C GLU A 162 -0.17 4.47 32.67
N ALA A 163 0.21 3.89 31.53
CA ALA A 163 -0.65 3.80 30.34
C ALA A 163 -1.84 2.84 30.54
N LEU A 164 -1.65 1.78 31.34
CA LEU A 164 -2.71 0.82 31.69
C LEU A 164 -3.67 1.37 32.77
N ALA A 165 -3.20 2.22 33.68
CA ALA A 165 -4.05 2.90 34.65
C ALA A 165 -5.04 3.87 33.99
N ALA A 166 -4.58 4.63 32.98
CA ALA A 166 -5.41 5.58 32.23
C ALA A 166 -6.54 4.90 31.42
N LEU A 167 -6.34 3.65 30.97
CA LEU A 167 -7.35 2.91 30.21
C LEU A 167 -8.46 2.31 31.10
N ARG A 168 -8.18 2.05 32.38
CA ARG A 168 -9.13 1.45 33.34
C ARG A 168 -10.13 2.47 33.91
N GLU A 169 -9.72 3.74 34.05
CA GLU A 169 -10.59 4.82 34.53
C GLU A 169 -11.69 5.17 33.51
N LYS A 170 -11.37 5.14 32.20
CA LYS A 170 -12.29 5.54 31.12
C LYS A 170 -13.37 4.51 30.79
N LEU A 171 -13.22 3.25 31.22
CA LEU A 171 -14.16 2.14 30.96
C LEU A 171 -15.02 1.75 32.17
N SER A 172 -14.81 2.33 33.34
CA SER A 172 -15.65 2.10 34.53
C SER A 172 -16.56 3.28 34.90
N GLY A 173 -16.58 4.34 34.09
CA GLY A 173 -17.34 5.57 34.34
C GLY A 173 -18.44 5.83 33.32
N ARG A 174 -19.54 5.07 33.44
CA ARG A 174 -20.94 5.41 33.14
C ARG A 174 -21.34 5.92 31.74
#